data_AF-A0A899FQ66-F1
#
_entry.id   AF-A0A899FQ66-F1
#
_cell.length_a   1.000
_cell.length_b   1.000
_cell.length_c   1.000
_cell.angle_alpha   90.00
_cell.angle_beta   90.00
_cell.angle_gamma   90.00
#
_symmetry.space_group_name_H-M   'P 1'
#
loop_
_entity.id
_entity.type
_entity.pdbx_description
1 polymer ?
#
loop_
_entity_poly.entity_id
_entity_poly.type
_entity_poly.pdbx_seq_one_letter_code
_entity_poly.pdbx_strand_id
1 'polypeptide(L)'
;MSVPTETIVNLRAQVNQKLVESGVYERILFYLNKRLHECGWYSDMKNHALFKVRHQEKPNFEDLVKEIEPKGLATVPEDLKVEVLGMIKKFLEEIVIIEETDSY
;
A
#
# COMPACT_ATOMS: atom_id res chain seq x y z
N MET A 1 -24.99 -13.63 10.19
CA MET A 1 -24.59 -12.78 11.33
C MET A 1 -23.55 -11.79 10.83
N SER A 2 -23.79 -10.48 10.94
CA SER A 2 -22.81 -9.47 10.54
C SER A 2 -21.73 -9.42 11.60
N VAL A 3 -20.48 -9.69 11.23
CA VAL A 3 -19.34 -9.42 12.12
C VAL A 3 -19.40 -7.94 12.50
N PRO A 4 -19.32 -7.57 13.78
CA PRO A 4 -19.33 -6.17 14.18
C PRO A 4 -18.14 -5.46 13.53
N THR A 5 -18.40 -4.31 12.90
CA THR A 5 -17.37 -3.50 12.25
C THR A 5 -16.21 -3.22 13.18
N GLU A 6 -16.47 -3.03 14.48
CA GLU A 6 -15.48 -2.82 15.54
C GLU A 6 -14.49 -3.99 15.70
N THR A 7 -14.93 -5.23 15.48
CA THR A 7 -14.06 -6.43 15.57
C THR A 7 -13.11 -6.52 14.39
N ILE A 8 -13.61 -6.28 13.17
CA ILE A 8 -12.80 -6.20 11.93
C ILE A 8 -11.75 -5.11 12.09
N VAL A 9 -12.20 -3.98 12.64
CA VAL A 9 -11.41 -2.84 13.01
C VAL A 9 -10.28 -3.32 13.95
N ASN A 10 -10.57 -3.89 15.11
CA ASN A 10 -9.51 -4.29 16.04
C ASN A 10 -8.48 -5.26 15.40
N LEU A 11 -8.94 -6.24 14.64
CA LEU A 11 -8.09 -7.20 13.93
C LEU A 11 -7.12 -6.53 12.94
N ARG A 12 -7.63 -5.59 12.12
CA ARG A 12 -6.82 -4.84 11.15
C ARG A 12 -5.68 -4.08 11.81
N ALA A 13 -5.94 -3.50 13.00
CA ALA A 13 -4.92 -2.77 13.75
C ALA A 13 -3.84 -3.71 14.30
N GLN A 14 -4.24 -4.85 14.86
CA GLN A 14 -3.31 -5.87 15.37
C GLN A 14 -2.43 -6.46 14.27
N VAL A 15 -3.00 -6.73 13.10
CA VAL A 15 -2.27 -7.21 11.92
C VAL A 15 -1.23 -6.17 11.46
N ASN A 16 -1.63 -4.91 11.35
CA ASN A 16 -0.71 -3.82 10.97
C ASN A 16 0.42 -3.65 11.99
N GLN A 17 0.12 -3.77 13.28
CA GLN A 17 1.14 -3.72 14.33
C GLN A 17 2.15 -4.86 14.18
N LYS A 18 1.68 -6.10 14.00
CA LYS A 18 2.57 -7.26 13.77
C LYS A 18 3.38 -7.13 12.48
N LEU A 19 2.81 -6.56 11.41
CA LEU A 19 3.52 -6.25 10.17
C LEU A 19 4.72 -5.33 10.41
N VAL A 20 4.56 -4.33 11.27
CA VAL A 20 5.62 -3.38 11.62
C VAL A 20 6.64 -4.03 12.55
N GLU A 21 6.20 -4.68 13.63
CA GLU A 21 7.08 -5.31 14.63
C GLU A 21 7.95 -6.44 14.05
N SER A 22 7.44 -7.18 13.06
CA SER A 22 8.19 -8.24 12.36
C SER A 22 9.19 -7.70 11.33
N GLY A 23 9.20 -6.40 11.04
CA GLY A 23 10.01 -5.78 9.98
C GLY A 23 9.53 -6.12 8.55
N VAL A 24 8.46 -6.90 8.41
CA VAL A 24 7.93 -7.29 7.09
C VAL A 24 7.32 -6.10 6.37
N TYR A 25 6.72 -5.17 7.11
CA TYR A 25 6.24 -3.90 6.55
C TYR A 25 7.36 -3.15 5.83
N GLU A 26 8.52 -2.97 6.46
CA GLU A 26 9.67 -2.28 5.87
C GLU A 26 10.20 -3.02 4.64
N ARG A 27 10.22 -4.35 4.67
CA ARG A 27 10.63 -5.18 3.54
C ARG A 27 9.69 -5.04 2.34
N ILE A 28 8.38 -5.06 2.57
CA ILE A 28 7.36 -4.86 1.53
C ILE A 28 7.46 -3.43 0.97
N LEU A 29 7.59 -2.44 1.85
CA LEU A 29 7.72 -1.04 1.47
C LEU A 29 8.99 -0.79 0.64
N PHE A 30 10.12 -1.37 1.03
CA PHE A 30 11.37 -1.28 0.28
C PHE A 30 11.24 -1.92 -1.09
N TYR A 31 10.63 -3.11 -1.18
CA TYR A 31 10.40 -3.79 -2.45
C TYR A 31 9.49 -2.98 -3.38
N LEU A 32 8.35 -2.49 -2.87
CA LEU A 32 7.42 -1.65 -3.62
C LEU A 32 8.12 -0.40 -4.15
N ASN A 33 8.84 0.33 -3.30
CA ASN A 33 9.57 1.54 -3.72
C ASN A 33 10.60 1.22 -4.81
N LYS A 34 11.40 0.17 -4.62
CA LYS A 34 12.39 -0.25 -5.60
C LYS A 34 11.74 -0.53 -6.96
N ARG A 35 10.65 -1.28 -6.99
CA ARG A 35 9.94 -1.62 -8.24
C ARG A 35 9.31 -0.40 -8.89
N LEU A 36 8.69 0.49 -8.12
CA LEU A 36 8.13 1.76 -8.63
C LEU A 36 9.20 2.68 -9.23
N HIS A 37 10.44 2.63 -8.72
CA HIS A 37 11.58 3.31 -9.31
C HIS A 37 12.07 2.62 -10.59
N GLU A 38 12.24 1.30 -10.56
CA GLU A 38 12.76 0.51 -11.68
C GLU A 38 11.82 0.51 -12.90
N CYS A 39 10.50 0.49 -12.68
CA CYS A 39 9.51 0.54 -13.76
C CYS A 39 9.24 1.95 -14.29
N GLY A 40 9.90 2.99 -13.75
CA GLY A 40 9.76 4.36 -14.18
C GLY A 40 8.57 5.13 -13.58
N TRP A 41 7.66 4.46 -12.86
CA TRP A 41 6.47 5.08 -12.26
C TRP A 41 6.82 6.30 -11.39
N TYR A 42 7.86 6.19 -10.56
CA TYR A 42 8.29 7.32 -9.71
C TYR A 42 8.71 8.54 -10.54
N SER A 43 9.44 8.30 -11.64
CA SER A 43 9.90 9.36 -12.54
C SER A 43 8.70 10.02 -13.23
N ASP A 44 7.73 9.24 -13.70
CA ASP A 44 6.53 9.73 -14.35
C ASP A 44 5.67 10.58 -13.41
N MET A 45 5.48 10.13 -12.16
CA MET A 45 4.74 10.90 -11.16
C MET A 45 5.47 12.19 -10.80
N LYS A 46 6.80 12.15 -10.63
CA LYS A 46 7.62 13.34 -10.38
C LYS A 46 7.52 14.34 -11.55
N ASN A 47 7.62 13.87 -12.78
CA ASN A 47 7.52 14.72 -13.97
C ASN A 47 6.12 15.33 -14.10
N HIS A 48 5.08 14.56 -13.79
CA HIS A 48 3.71 15.07 -13.77
C HIS A 48 3.51 16.15 -12.70
N ALA A 49 4.03 15.93 -11.49
CA ALA A 49 4.00 16.92 -10.41
C ALA A 49 4.70 18.22 -10.81
N LEU A 50 5.92 18.11 -11.37
CA LEU A 50 6.70 19.25 -11.84
C LEU A 50 6.00 20.00 -12.97
N PHE A 51 5.37 19.28 -13.90
CA PHE A 51 4.57 19.91 -14.96
C PHE A 51 3.42 20.73 -14.35
N LYS A 52 2.69 20.18 -13.38
CA LYS A 52 1.56 20.89 -12.75
C LYS A 52 1.98 22.12 -11.97
N VAL A 53 3.03 22.00 -11.15
CA VAL A 53 3.58 23.12 -10.37
C VAL A 53 4.06 24.25 -11.27
N ARG A 54 4.69 23.94 -12.42
CA ARG A 54 5.18 24.95 -13.37
C ARG A 54 4.07 25.79 -14.01
N HIS A 55 2.84 25.30 -14.03
CA HIS A 55 1.68 26.02 -14.61
C HIS A 55 0.84 26.73 -13.54
N GLN A 56 1.26 26.69 -12.27
CA GLN A 56 0.57 27.36 -11.17
C GLN A 56 1.33 28.63 -10.75
N GLU A 57 0.64 29.76 -10.68
CA GLU A 57 1.22 31.02 -10.16
C GLU A 57 1.54 30.93 -8.66
N LYS A 58 0.76 30.15 -7.91
CA LYS A 58 0.95 29.86 -6.48
C LYS A 58 0.78 28.36 -6.24
N PRO A 59 1.88 27.60 -6.15
CA PRO A 59 1.78 26.16 -5.92
C PRO A 59 1.25 25.89 -4.51
N ASN A 60 0.21 25.06 -4.43
CA ASN A 60 -0.34 24.53 -3.18
C ASN A 60 -0.08 23.03 -3.13
N PHE A 61 0.56 22.57 -2.05
CA PHE A 61 0.87 21.17 -1.85
C PHE A 61 -0.39 20.29 -1.74
N GLU A 62 -1.41 20.74 -1.01
CA GLU A 62 -2.63 19.96 -0.79
C GLU A 62 -3.42 19.75 -2.09
N ASP A 63 -3.53 20.80 -2.90
CA ASP A 63 -4.19 20.73 -4.21
C ASP A 63 -3.40 19.83 -5.18
N LEU A 64 -2.08 19.89 -5.12
CA LEU A 64 -1.21 19.04 -5.92
C LEU A 64 -1.35 17.56 -5.53
N VAL A 65 -1.42 17.24 -4.23
CA VAL A 65 -1.65 15.87 -3.75
C VAL A 65 -3.01 15.36 -4.19
N LYS A 66 -4.08 16.14 -4.02
CA LYS A 66 -5.44 15.76 -4.44
C LYS A 66 -5.54 15.45 -5.94
N GLU A 67 -4.71 16.11 -6.75
CA GLU A 67 -4.67 15.88 -8.19
C GLU A 67 -3.79 14.67 -8.57
N ILE A 68 -2.62 14.52 -7.94
CA ILE A 68 -1.65 13.47 -8.30
C ILE A 68 -2.06 12.11 -7.72
N GLU A 69 -2.58 12.06 -6.50
CA GLU A 69 -2.93 10.82 -5.80
C GLU A 69 -3.81 9.86 -6.63
N PRO A 70 -4.96 10.27 -7.20
CA PRO A 70 -5.79 9.38 -7.99
C PRO A 70 -5.06 8.83 -9.22
N LYS A 71 -4.24 9.66 -9.88
CA LYS A 71 -3.42 9.22 -11.01
C LYS A 71 -2.32 8.26 -10.57
N GLY A 72 -1.68 8.54 -9.44
CA GLY A 72 -0.66 7.67 -8.85
C GLY A 72 -1.22 6.27 -8.65
N LEU A 73 -2.37 6.16 -7.99
CA LEU A 73 -3.05 4.88 -7.73
C LEU A 73 -3.49 4.16 -9.01
N ALA A 74 -4.02 4.90 -9.99
CA ALA A 74 -4.49 4.33 -11.25
C ALA A 74 -3.35 3.82 -12.16
N THR A 75 -2.16 4.42 -12.05
CA THR A 75 -1.01 4.12 -12.93
C THR A 75 -0.04 3.11 -12.35
N VAL A 76 -0.24 2.65 -11.11
CA VAL A 76 0.57 1.56 -10.54
C VAL A 76 0.42 0.31 -11.42
N PRO A 77 1.52 -0.29 -11.90
CA PRO A 77 1.48 -1.51 -12.70
C PRO A 77 0.76 -2.66 -11.99
N GLU A 78 -0.07 -3.40 -12.73
CA GLU A 78 -0.91 -4.45 -12.17
C GLU A 78 -0.10 -5.66 -11.69
N ASP A 79 0.97 -6.02 -12.40
CA ASP A 79 1.94 -7.03 -12.00
C ASP A 79 2.56 -6.69 -10.64
N LEU A 80 2.96 -5.44 -10.44
CA LEU A 80 3.51 -4.98 -9.15
C LEU A 80 2.47 -5.02 -8.03
N LYS A 81 1.21 -4.66 -8.30
CA LYS A 81 0.13 -4.80 -7.30
C LYS A 81 -0.05 -6.26 -6.89
N VAL A 82 -0.09 -7.17 -7.86
CA VAL A 82 -0.24 -8.61 -7.60
C VAL A 82 0.95 -9.14 -6.80
N GLU A 83 2.19 -8.75 -7.14
CA GLU A 83 3.40 -9.12 -6.40
C GLU A 83 3.32 -8.68 -4.92
N VAL A 84 3.02 -7.40 -4.68
CA VAL A 84 2.97 -6.82 -3.33
C VAL A 84 1.80 -7.37 -2.51
N LEU A 85 0.62 -7.54 -3.12
CA LEU A 85 -0.52 -8.18 -2.47
C LEU A 85 -0.21 -9.64 -2.14
N GLY A 86 0.53 -10.35 -2.99
CA GLY A 86 1.01 -11.70 -2.71
C GLY A 86 1.94 -11.76 -1.49
N MET A 87 2.85 -10.79 -1.34
CA MET A 87 3.72 -10.68 -0.17
C MET A 87 2.92 -10.43 1.11
N ILE A 88 1.93 -9.52 1.06
CA ILE A 88 1.04 -9.25 2.19
C ILE A 88 0.24 -10.50 2.53
N LYS A 89 -0.36 -11.17 1.55
CA LYS A 89 -1.16 -12.39 1.74
C LYS A 89 -0.33 -13.50 2.39
N LYS A 90 0.89 -13.74 1.91
CA LYS A 90 1.80 -14.73 2.50
C LYS A 90 2.11 -14.42 3.95
N PHE A 91 2.36 -13.15 4.28
CA PHE A 91 2.56 -12.75 5.68
C PHE A 91 1.31 -12.99 6.53
N LEU A 92 0.13 -12.67 6.01
CA LEU A 92 -1.12 -12.92 6.72
C LEU A 92 -1.34 -14.42 6.95
N GLU A 93 -1.00 -15.28 6.00
CA GLU A 93 -1.06 -16.75 6.16
C GLU A 93 -0.07 -17.26 7.21
N GLU A 94 1.10 -16.63 7.36
CA GLU A 94 2.08 -16.98 8.40
C GLU A 94 1.63 -16.54 9.82
N ILE A 95 0.91 -15.42 9.92
CA ILE A 95 0.43 -14.86 11.20
C ILE A 95 -0.91 -15.44 11.63
N VAL A 96 -1.83 -15.57 10.67
CA VAL A 96 -3.10 -16.26 10.85
C VAL A 96 -2.79 -17.73 10.68
N ILE A 97 -2.16 -18.31 11.72
CA ILE A 97 -2.32 -19.74 11.97
C ILE A 97 -3.83 -19.91 11.99
N ILE A 98 -4.37 -20.57 10.98
CA ILE A 98 -5.70 -21.15 11.07
C ILE A 98 -5.49 -22.13 12.22
N GLU A 99 -5.86 -21.73 13.43
CA GLU A 99 -6.25 -22.69 14.44
C GLU A 99 -7.39 -23.44 13.76
N GLU A 100 -7.05 -24.51 13.03
CA GLU A 100 -7.92 -25.65 12.88
C GLU A 100 -8.28 -25.98 14.31
N THR A 101 -9.38 -25.38 14.74
CA THR A 101 -10.17 -25.91 15.82
C THR A 101 -10.57 -27.27 15.28
N ASP A 102 -9.73 -28.26 15.58
CA ASP A 102 -10.07 -29.67 15.58
C ASP A 102 -11.32 -29.80 16.46
N SER A 103 -12.48 -29.50 15.88
CA SER A 103 -13.76 -29.75 16.50
C SER A 103 -14.04 -31.23 16.29
N TYR A 104 -13.83 -31.97 17.38
CA TYR A 104 -14.33 -33.30 17.65
C TYR A 104 -15.69 -33.63 17.01
#